data_AF-A0A7K4H6V0-F1
#
_entry.id   AF-A0A7K4H6V0-F1
#
_cell.length_a   1.000
_cell.length_b   1.000
_cell.length_c   1.000
_cell.angle_alpha   90.00
_cell.angle_beta   90.00
_cell.angle_gamma   90.00
#
_symmetry.space_group_name_H-M   'P 1'
#
loop_
_entity.id
_entity.type
_entity.pdbx_description
1 polymer ?
#
loop_
_entity_poly.entity_id
_entity_poly.type
_entity_poly.pdbx_seq_one_letter_code
_entity_poly.pdbx_strand_id
1 'polypeptide(L)'
;IVPNTNQILTLLNLNNELSGLDLPYTEILKRSLYPDIALKEFKLRFLNEIHSIVKNVLNQRKIGSTITFDLKKIQHTPFFKYSNEILDIRKEEFESSEVFRFYDKDEVLYDMTEIIKTYYGKKFLKILQEEGKLILKPEKFKKFHDFSLKLNLRLKIVNGDN
;
A
#
# COMPACT_ATOMS: atom_id res chain seq x y z
N ILE A 1 -8.72 21.99 -19.45
CA ILE A 1 -7.97 22.67 -18.36
C ILE A 1 -7.35 21.59 -17.50
N VAL A 2 -6.02 21.54 -17.36
CA VAL A 2 -5.38 20.67 -16.36
C VAL A 2 -5.37 21.48 -15.05
N PRO A 3 -6.11 21.08 -14.01
CA PRO A 3 -6.09 21.81 -12.77
C PRO A 3 -4.68 21.75 -12.18
N ASN A 4 -4.18 22.88 -11.68
CA ASN A 4 -2.98 22.87 -10.85
C ASN A 4 -3.35 22.29 -9.48
N THR A 5 -3.34 20.96 -9.40
CA THR A 5 -3.79 20.17 -8.24
C THR A 5 -3.18 20.67 -6.94
N ASN A 6 -1.88 20.93 -6.92
CA ASN A 6 -1.19 21.41 -5.71
C ASN A 6 -1.69 22.80 -5.27
N GLN A 7 -1.93 23.72 -6.21
CA GLN A 7 -2.50 25.03 -5.88
C GLN A 7 -3.91 24.91 -5.31
N ILE A 8 -4.76 24.06 -5.91
CA ILE A 8 -6.12 23.84 -5.42
C ILE A 8 -6.12 23.22 -4.02
N LEU A 9 -5.32 22.17 -3.79
CA LEU A 9 -5.20 21.57 -2.47
C LEU A 9 -4.66 22.56 -1.43
N THR A 10 -3.73 23.43 -1.81
CA THR A 10 -3.22 24.52 -0.96
C THR A 10 -4.31 25.53 -0.62
N LEU A 11 -5.09 26.00 -1.61
CA LEU A 11 -6.19 26.94 -1.41
C LEU A 11 -7.28 26.37 -0.47
N LEU A 12 -7.49 25.06 -0.49
CA LEU A 12 -8.44 24.36 0.38
C LEU A 12 -7.86 24.00 1.76
N ASN A 13 -6.59 24.32 2.01
CA ASN A 13 -5.82 23.89 3.18
C ASN A 13 -5.83 22.36 3.39
N LEU A 14 -5.79 21.59 2.30
CA LEU A 14 -5.93 20.13 2.32
C LEU A 14 -4.60 19.36 2.35
N ASN A 15 -3.46 20.01 2.07
CA ASN A 15 -2.16 19.33 2.01
C ASN A 15 -1.86 18.55 3.30
N ASN A 16 -2.22 19.11 4.46
CA ASN A 16 -2.03 18.45 5.75
C ASN A 16 -3.11 17.38 6.00
N GLU A 17 -4.37 17.67 5.65
CA GLU A 17 -5.50 16.75 5.87
C GLU A 17 -5.41 15.48 5.02
N LEU A 18 -4.71 15.54 3.88
CA LEU A 18 -4.54 14.42 2.94
C LEU A 18 -3.16 13.77 3.01
N SER A 19 -2.32 14.23 3.95
CA SER A 19 -0.95 13.76 4.08
C SER A 19 -0.88 12.24 4.23
N GLY A 20 -0.02 11.61 3.43
CA GLY A 20 0.18 10.17 3.43
C GLY A 20 -0.81 9.37 2.60
N LEU A 21 -1.74 10.01 1.89
CA LEU A 21 -2.52 9.35 0.85
C LEU A 21 -1.84 9.59 -0.51
N ASP A 22 -1.54 8.52 -1.23
CA ASP A 22 -1.04 8.58 -2.60
C ASP A 22 -2.20 8.23 -3.56
N LEU A 23 -3.00 9.26 -3.87
CA LEU A 23 -4.23 9.14 -4.66
C LEU A 23 -4.18 10.03 -5.90
N PRO A 24 -4.90 9.67 -6.98
CA PRO A 24 -4.96 10.46 -8.22
C PRO A 24 -5.81 11.73 -8.03
N TYR A 25 -5.29 12.70 -7.27
CA TYR A 25 -6.04 13.91 -6.88
C TYR A 25 -6.49 14.75 -8.08
N THR A 26 -5.72 14.79 -9.16
CA THR A 26 -6.08 15.52 -10.39
C THR A 26 -7.39 14.98 -10.97
N GLU A 27 -7.55 13.66 -11.00
CA GLU A 27 -8.71 12.93 -11.51
C GLU A 27 -9.91 13.05 -10.58
N ILE A 28 -9.66 13.08 -9.27
CA ILE A 28 -10.71 13.32 -8.27
C ILE A 28 -11.22 14.76 -8.39
N LEU A 29 -10.33 15.75 -8.45
CA LEU A 29 -10.67 17.16 -8.60
C LEU A 29 -11.49 17.41 -9.88
N LYS A 30 -11.09 16.83 -11.02
CA LYS A 30 -11.85 16.95 -12.28
C LYS A 30 -13.29 16.45 -12.17
N ARG A 31 -13.56 15.45 -11.33
CA ARG A 31 -14.91 14.90 -11.08
C ARG A 31 -15.71 15.73 -10.08
N SER A 32 -15.03 16.49 -9.22
CA SER A 32 -15.65 17.28 -8.15
C SER A 32 -15.82 18.76 -8.50
N LEU A 33 -15.10 19.28 -9.50
CA LEU A 33 -15.15 20.68 -9.92
C LEU A 33 -16.39 20.93 -10.79
N TYR A 34 -17.32 21.73 -10.29
CA TYR A 34 -18.50 22.20 -11.01
C TYR A 34 -18.60 23.74 -10.93
N PRO A 35 -19.23 24.40 -11.91
CA PRO A 35 -19.50 25.84 -11.84
C PRO A 35 -20.34 26.20 -10.60
N ASP A 36 -20.14 27.42 -10.09
CA ASP A 36 -20.96 28.07 -9.05
C ASP A 36 -21.07 27.35 -7.68
N ILE A 37 -20.11 26.49 -7.33
CA ILE A 37 -20.06 25.84 -6.01
C ILE A 37 -19.34 26.71 -4.97
N ALA A 38 -19.92 26.81 -3.77
CA ALA A 38 -19.26 27.48 -2.65
C ALA A 38 -18.01 26.70 -2.18
N LEU A 39 -16.94 27.40 -1.84
CA LEU A 39 -15.65 26.79 -1.46
C LEU A 39 -15.78 25.75 -0.32
N LYS A 40 -16.58 26.05 0.70
CA LYS A 40 -16.82 25.16 1.84
C LYS A 40 -17.52 23.87 1.42
N GLU A 41 -18.51 23.98 0.54
CA GLU A 41 -19.24 22.83 0.01
C GLU A 41 -18.34 21.97 -0.87
N PHE A 42 -17.55 22.60 -1.73
CA PHE A 42 -16.56 21.92 -2.56
C PHE A 42 -15.56 21.13 -1.72
N LYS A 43 -14.96 21.76 -0.68
CA LYS A 43 -14.05 21.08 0.25
C LYS A 43 -14.69 19.85 0.88
N LEU A 44 -15.92 19.98 1.39
CA LEU A 44 -16.64 18.88 2.03
C LEU A 44 -16.91 17.73 1.04
N ARG A 45 -17.39 18.04 -0.17
CA ARG A 45 -17.64 17.03 -1.21
C ARG A 45 -16.36 16.31 -1.62
N PHE A 46 -15.26 17.05 -1.81
CA PHE A 46 -13.97 16.47 -2.17
C PHE A 46 -13.43 15.53 -1.08
N LEU A 47 -13.51 15.93 0.19
CA LEU A 47 -13.13 15.05 1.31
C LEU A 47 -14.00 13.80 1.41
N ASN A 48 -15.31 13.92 1.17
CA ASN A 48 -16.23 12.78 1.15
C ASN A 48 -15.91 11.80 0.00
N GLU A 49 -15.54 12.32 -1.17
CA GLU A 49 -15.10 11.50 -2.30
C GLU A 49 -13.82 10.73 -1.97
N ILE A 50 -12.84 11.38 -1.32
CA ILE A 50 -11.62 10.71 -0.86
C ILE A 50 -11.96 9.63 0.19
N HIS A 51 -12.85 9.92 1.14
CA HIS A 51 -13.33 8.90 2.09
C HIS A 51 -13.98 7.71 1.40
N SER A 52 -14.76 7.96 0.35
CA SER A 52 -15.39 6.91 -0.46
C SER A 52 -14.34 6.04 -1.15
N ILE A 53 -13.33 6.66 -1.77
CA ILE A 53 -12.22 5.97 -2.42
C ILE A 53 -11.43 5.12 -1.41
N VAL A 54 -11.07 5.69 -0.26
CA VAL A 54 -10.36 4.95 0.80
C VAL A 54 -11.17 3.74 1.24
N LYS A 55 -12.46 3.92 1.57
CA LYS A 55 -13.34 2.80 1.94
C LYS A 55 -13.41 1.74 0.84
N ASN A 56 -13.49 2.15 -0.43
CA ASN A 56 -13.54 1.21 -1.53
C ASN A 56 -12.24 0.39 -1.66
N VAL A 57 -11.08 1.02 -1.49
CA VAL A 57 -9.79 0.30 -1.45
C VAL A 57 -9.77 -0.74 -0.33
N LEU A 58 -10.21 -0.35 0.87
CA LEU A 58 -10.24 -1.24 2.04
C LEU A 58 -11.26 -2.38 1.89
N ASN A 59 -12.41 -2.12 1.27
CA ASN A 59 -13.45 -3.12 1.03
C ASN A 59 -13.05 -4.11 -0.06
N GLN A 60 -12.42 -3.65 -1.14
CA GLN A 60 -12.01 -4.52 -2.26
C GLN A 60 -10.85 -5.43 -1.89
N ARG A 61 -10.01 -5.03 -0.92
CA ARG A 61 -8.86 -5.82 -0.43
C ARG A 61 -7.97 -6.36 -1.55
N LYS A 62 -7.82 -5.58 -2.62
CA LYS A 62 -6.93 -5.97 -3.72
C LYS A 62 -5.49 -6.00 -3.20
N ILE A 63 -4.78 -7.11 -3.42
CA ILE A 63 -3.39 -7.31 -2.94
C ILE A 63 -2.53 -6.09 -3.29
N GLY A 64 -1.86 -5.54 -2.27
CA GLY A 64 -0.94 -4.41 -2.42
C GLY A 64 -1.62 -3.05 -2.57
N SER A 65 -2.94 -2.97 -2.62
CA SER A 65 -3.67 -1.70 -2.79
C SER A 65 -3.44 -0.73 -1.62
N THR A 66 -3.17 -1.26 -0.42
CA THR A 66 -2.88 -0.47 0.77
C THR A 66 -1.52 0.22 0.73
N ILE A 67 -0.67 -0.02 -0.28
CA ILE A 67 0.62 0.67 -0.46
C ILE A 67 0.43 2.19 -0.62
N THR A 68 -0.73 2.62 -1.10
CA THR A 68 -1.11 4.03 -1.25
C THR A 68 -1.26 4.78 0.07
N PHE A 69 -1.19 4.10 1.22
CA PHE A 69 -1.35 4.70 2.54
C PHE A 69 -0.05 4.74 3.36
N ASP A 70 0.55 5.90 3.53
CA ASP A 70 1.65 6.11 4.49
C ASP A 70 1.07 6.36 5.89
N LEU A 71 0.98 5.29 6.69
CA LEU A 71 0.42 5.35 8.04
C LEU A 71 1.16 6.31 8.99
N LYS A 72 2.46 6.55 8.77
CA LYS A 72 3.20 7.52 9.59
C LYS A 72 2.72 8.95 9.32
N LYS A 73 2.44 9.27 8.06
CA LYS A 73 1.97 10.59 7.63
C LYS A 73 0.48 10.79 7.91
N ILE A 74 -0.31 9.72 7.83
CA ILE A 74 -1.75 9.74 8.09
C ILE A 74 -2.10 9.99 9.56
N GLN A 75 -1.17 9.78 10.50
CA GLN A 75 -1.42 9.82 11.96
C GLN A 75 -2.15 11.08 12.46
N HIS A 76 -1.94 12.22 11.80
CA HIS A 76 -2.55 13.50 12.19
C HIS A 76 -3.65 13.96 11.21
N THR A 77 -4.22 13.04 10.45
CA THR A 77 -5.24 13.32 9.43
C THR A 77 -6.59 12.70 9.81
N PRO A 78 -7.70 13.17 9.22
CA PRO A 78 -9.02 12.53 9.37
C PRO A 78 -9.09 11.07 8.91
N PHE A 79 -8.07 10.59 8.18
CA PHE A 79 -7.97 9.23 7.66
C PHE A 79 -7.27 8.27 8.63
N PHE A 80 -6.72 8.76 9.76
CA PHE A 80 -6.12 7.90 10.77
C PHE A 80 -7.08 6.86 11.34
N LYS A 81 -8.39 7.14 11.34
CA LYS A 81 -9.43 6.18 11.74
C LYS A 81 -9.39 4.85 10.99
N TYR A 82 -8.75 4.79 9.81
CA TYR A 82 -8.60 3.56 9.01
C TYR A 82 -7.30 2.79 9.30
N SER A 83 -6.42 3.30 10.18
CA SER A 83 -5.07 2.76 10.36
C SER A 83 -5.06 1.28 10.75
N ASN A 84 -5.95 0.88 11.65
CA ASN A 84 -6.01 -0.50 12.14
C ASN A 84 -6.46 -1.45 11.03
N GLU A 85 -7.51 -1.09 10.31
CA GLU A 85 -7.99 -1.87 9.16
C GLU A 85 -6.92 -2.01 8.07
N ILE A 86 -6.17 -0.93 7.78
CA ILE A 86 -5.04 -0.98 6.85
C ILE A 86 -3.95 -1.95 7.34
N LEU A 87 -3.62 -1.93 8.64
CA LEU A 87 -2.62 -2.83 9.22
C LEU A 87 -3.08 -4.30 9.14
N ASP A 88 -4.35 -4.56 9.44
CA ASP A 88 -4.93 -5.89 9.40
C ASP A 88 -4.90 -6.45 7.98
N ILE A 89 -5.33 -5.67 6.97
CA ILE A 89 -5.26 -6.06 5.56
C ILE A 89 -3.81 -6.36 5.15
N ARG A 90 -2.85 -5.50 5.50
CA ARG A 90 -1.44 -5.72 5.16
C ARG A 90 -0.87 -6.99 5.76
N LYS A 91 -1.27 -7.29 7.00
CA LYS A 91 -0.88 -8.53 7.66
C LYS A 91 -1.49 -9.73 6.95
N GLU A 92 -2.80 -9.71 6.71
CA GLU A 92 -3.52 -10.78 6.03
C GLU A 92 -2.97 -11.06 4.62
N GLU A 93 -2.74 -10.02 3.82
CA GLU A 93 -2.11 -10.12 2.49
C GLU A 93 -0.75 -10.82 2.58
N PHE A 94 0.09 -10.43 3.54
CA PHE A 94 1.41 -11.02 3.71
C PHE A 94 1.35 -12.48 4.18
N GLU A 95 0.52 -12.79 5.19
CA GLU A 95 0.43 -14.13 5.77
C GLU A 95 -0.27 -15.14 4.85
N SER A 96 -1.11 -14.68 3.91
CA SER A 96 -1.78 -15.52 2.93
C SER A 96 -0.96 -15.74 1.65
N SER A 97 0.01 -14.86 1.35
CA SER A 97 0.85 -14.96 0.17
C SER A 97 1.87 -16.10 0.30
N GLU A 98 1.93 -16.94 -0.73
CA GLU A 98 2.83 -18.07 -0.79
C GLU A 98 4.23 -17.67 -1.25
N VAL A 99 5.24 -18.34 -0.67
CA VAL A 99 6.60 -18.37 -1.16
C VAL A 99 6.93 -19.81 -1.50
N PHE A 100 7.22 -20.10 -2.76
CA PHE A 100 7.55 -21.45 -3.20
C PHE A 100 9.04 -21.71 -3.02
N ARG A 101 9.36 -22.76 -2.29
CA ARG A 101 10.72 -23.28 -2.16
C ARG A 101 10.92 -24.37 -3.20
N PHE A 102 11.93 -24.22 -4.06
CA PHE A 102 12.28 -25.20 -5.09
C PHE A 102 13.79 -25.44 -5.14
N TYR A 103 14.21 -26.44 -5.91
CA TYR A 103 15.62 -26.76 -6.14
C TYR A 103 15.98 -26.47 -7.60
N ASP A 104 17.02 -25.69 -7.82
CA ASP A 104 17.68 -25.55 -9.12
C ASP A 104 19.06 -26.20 -9.02
N LYS A 105 19.21 -27.37 -9.66
CA LYS A 105 20.35 -28.26 -9.49
C LYS A 105 20.52 -28.65 -8.01
N ASP A 106 21.52 -28.09 -7.35
CA ASP A 106 21.85 -28.34 -5.93
C ASP A 106 21.58 -27.12 -5.04
N GLU A 107 21.02 -26.02 -5.59
CA GLU A 107 20.73 -24.79 -4.84
C GLU A 107 19.23 -24.70 -4.50
N VAL A 108 18.93 -24.49 -3.23
CA VAL A 108 17.56 -24.14 -2.78
C VAL A 108 17.28 -22.70 -3.15
N LEU A 109 16.18 -22.45 -3.86
CA LEU A 109 15.73 -21.11 -4.23
C LEU A 109 14.30 -20.87 -3.75
N TYR A 110 13.95 -19.58 -3.63
CA TYR A 110 12.66 -19.13 -3.14
C TYR A 110 12.00 -18.19 -4.15
N ASP A 111 10.84 -18.59 -4.67
CA ASP A 111 9.99 -17.76 -5.53
C ASP A 111 9.16 -16.79 -4.67
N MET A 112 9.41 -15.50 -4.88
CA MET A 112 8.81 -14.38 -4.17
C MET A 112 7.70 -13.69 -4.98
N THR A 113 7.28 -14.25 -6.11
CA THR A 113 6.37 -13.62 -7.09
C THR A 113 5.05 -13.16 -6.50
N GLU A 114 4.47 -13.91 -5.56
CA GLU A 114 3.23 -13.50 -4.89
C GLU A 114 3.49 -12.51 -3.77
N ILE A 115 4.42 -12.84 -2.86
CA ILE A 115 4.65 -12.03 -1.66
C ILE A 115 5.18 -10.62 -1.97
N ILE A 116 5.92 -10.42 -3.08
CA ILE A 116 6.40 -9.10 -3.53
C ILE A 116 5.27 -8.12 -3.85
N LYS A 117 4.07 -8.61 -4.18
CA LYS A 117 2.89 -7.77 -4.46
C LYS A 117 2.32 -7.14 -3.18
N THR A 118 2.61 -7.71 -2.01
CA THR A 118 2.13 -7.21 -0.71
C THR A 118 2.93 -6.00 -0.22
N TYR A 119 2.33 -5.21 0.68
CA TYR A 119 3.03 -4.07 1.29
C TYR A 119 4.33 -4.49 1.99
N TYR A 120 4.27 -5.50 2.86
CA TYR A 120 5.43 -5.94 3.64
C TYR A 120 6.48 -6.63 2.78
N GLY A 121 6.09 -7.47 1.82
CA GLY A 121 7.04 -8.12 0.92
C GLY A 121 7.85 -7.12 0.10
N LYS A 122 7.17 -6.13 -0.51
CA LYS A 122 7.85 -5.02 -1.20
C LYS A 122 8.77 -4.23 -0.27
N LYS A 123 8.31 -3.94 0.96
CA LYS A 123 9.11 -3.18 1.94
C LYS A 123 10.38 -3.92 2.35
N PHE A 124 10.29 -5.23 2.62
CA PHE A 124 11.43 -6.04 3.02
C PHE A 124 12.45 -6.20 1.88
N LEU A 125 11.99 -6.46 0.66
CA LEU A 125 12.89 -6.54 -0.50
C LEU A 125 13.62 -5.22 -0.75
N LYS A 126 12.93 -4.09 -0.59
CA LYS A 126 13.58 -2.77 -0.67
C LYS A 126 14.67 -2.58 0.39
N ILE A 127 14.43 -3.02 1.64
CA ILE A 127 15.43 -2.98 2.71
C ILE A 127 16.63 -3.88 2.39
N LEU A 128 16.40 -5.04 1.77
CA LEU A 128 17.44 -5.98 1.36
C LEU A 128 18.21 -5.55 0.10
N GLN A 129 17.79 -4.46 -0.56
CA GLN A 129 18.27 -4.03 -1.89
C GLN A 129 18.04 -5.09 -2.97
N GLU A 130 16.93 -5.81 -2.88
CA GLU A 130 16.50 -6.88 -3.80
C GLU A 130 15.17 -6.51 -4.50
N GLU A 131 14.89 -5.21 -4.65
CA GLU A 131 13.64 -4.74 -5.28
C GLU A 131 13.53 -5.26 -6.73
N GLY A 132 12.39 -5.86 -7.06
CA GLY A 132 12.13 -6.44 -8.38
C GLY A 132 12.67 -7.85 -8.60
N LYS A 133 13.43 -8.42 -7.66
CA LYS A 133 13.84 -9.82 -7.76
C LYS A 133 12.69 -10.75 -7.40
N LEU A 134 12.36 -11.63 -8.33
CA LEU A 134 11.34 -12.66 -8.15
C LEU A 134 11.89 -13.90 -7.44
N ILE A 135 13.21 -14.13 -7.49
CA ILE A 135 13.85 -15.29 -6.88
C ILE A 135 14.91 -14.83 -5.87
N LEU A 136 14.91 -15.43 -4.68
CA LEU A 136 15.92 -15.21 -3.65
C LEU A 136 16.73 -16.48 -3.38
N LYS A 137 18.03 -16.27 -3.15
CA LYS A 137 18.94 -17.27 -2.58
C LYS A 137 18.71 -17.45 -1.08
N PRO A 138 19.12 -18.58 -0.47
CA PRO A 138 18.83 -18.89 0.93
C PRO A 138 19.28 -17.82 1.93
N GLU A 139 20.45 -17.22 1.72
CA GLU A 139 20.96 -16.17 2.61
C GLU A 139 20.07 -14.93 2.66
N LYS A 140 19.55 -14.52 1.50
CA LYS A 140 18.67 -13.35 1.36
C LYS A 140 17.27 -13.68 1.86
N PHE A 141 16.77 -14.87 1.56
CA PHE A 141 15.50 -15.35 2.08
C PHE A 141 15.50 -15.44 3.61
N LYS A 142 16.60 -15.94 4.23
CA LYS A 142 16.74 -15.96 5.68
C LYS A 142 16.57 -14.56 6.30
N LYS A 143 17.23 -13.54 5.74
CA LYS A 143 17.08 -12.15 6.21
C LYS A 143 15.66 -11.61 6.00
N PHE A 144 15.02 -11.97 4.89
CA PHE A 144 13.62 -11.62 4.62
C PHE A 144 12.70 -12.22 5.70
N HIS A 145 12.88 -13.49 6.02
CA HIS A 145 12.14 -14.19 7.07
C HIS A 145 12.42 -13.61 8.47
N ASP A 146 13.68 -13.26 8.77
CA ASP A 146 14.02 -12.61 10.03
C ASP A 146 13.28 -11.26 10.22
N PHE A 147 13.05 -10.51 9.13
CA PHE A 147 12.23 -9.30 9.19
C PHE A 147 10.76 -9.58 9.46
N SER A 148 10.18 -10.63 8.86
CA SER A 148 8.79 -11.01 9.11
C SER A 148 8.59 -11.42 10.57
N LEU A 149 9.52 -12.22 11.13
CA LEU A 149 9.49 -12.62 12.53
C LEU A 149 9.57 -11.43 13.49
N LYS A 150 10.45 -10.46 13.22
CA LYS A 150 10.57 -9.23 14.03
C LYS A 150 9.28 -8.40 14.08
N LEU A 151 8.43 -8.50 13.06
CA LEU A 151 7.13 -7.84 13.01
C LEU A 151 5.97 -8.77 13.40
N ASN A 152 6.25 -9.97 13.91
CA ASN A 152 5.25 -10.98 14.25
C ASN A 152 4.31 -11.31 13.07
N LEU A 153 4.90 -11.42 11.88
CA LEU A 153 4.24 -11.83 10.65
C LEU A 153 4.66 -13.26 10.29
N ARG A 154 3.67 -14.10 9.99
CA ARG A 154 3.89 -15.48 9.55
C ARG A 154 4.07 -15.56 8.04
N LEU A 155 5.06 -16.31 7.59
CA LEU A 155 5.34 -16.50 6.17
C LEU A 155 4.89 -17.89 5.74
N LYS A 156 4.10 -17.97 4.66
CA LYS A 156 3.59 -19.23 4.13
C LYS A 156 4.57 -19.81 3.11
N ILE A 157 5.44 -20.71 3.56
CA ILE A 157 6.37 -21.43 2.69
C ILE A 157 5.71 -22.71 2.18
N VAL A 158 5.67 -22.87 0.86
CA VAL A 158 5.17 -24.08 0.19
C VAL A 158 6.35 -24.76 -0.50
N ASN A 159 6.45 -26.08 -0.38
CA ASN A 159 7.43 -26.83 -1.18
C ASN A 159 6.88 -26.92 -2.60
N GLY A 160 7.63 -26.44 -3.58
CA GLY A 160 7.38 -26.74 -4.98
C GLY A 160 7.73 -28.20 -5.20
N ASP A 161 6.72 -29.07 -5.27
CA ASP A 161 6.91 -30.41 -5.79
C ASP A 161 7.20 -30.29 -7.29
N ASN A 162 8.30 -30.92 -7.73
CA ASN A 162 8.63 -31.06 -9.16
C ASN A 162 7.52 -31.82 -9.90
#